data_AF-A0A5S4H4B9-F1
#
_entry.id   AF-A0A5S4H4B9-F1
#
_cell.length_a   1.000
_cell.length_b   1.000
_cell.length_c   1.000
_cell.angle_alpha   90.00
_cell.angle_beta   90.00
_cell.angle_gamma   90.00
#
_symmetry.space_group_name_H-M   'P 1'
#
loop_
_entity.id
_entity.type
_entity.pdbx_description
1 polymer ?
#
loop_
_entity_poly.entity_id
_entity_poly.type
_entity_poly.pdbx_seq_one_letter_code
_entity_poly.pdbx_strand_id
1 'polypeptide(L)'
;MPEPHLTEVGWAGSVLHLAGLLGPGGPVPEIELVLRDREEGGVVRVPAAAAARDGAVAFEARVDVASITNGDPLPGGLWEVRLAVGGPAGHAVLPLRHAPGLDASPRRLFLPGSAAVIAYFDRAGALAVDVGGRPHAAGSARADLTRWNAARREIVVAGHLGLREISMPVSATLVLSERRSDRTFEVIALLEERPGRLSYTAAVPVSRAFVDDPLPRGAWDVSLCLGFSGMHRELRLLAAGDPVEVRVWRRLRHVRVASSAAPGPLTITVG
;
A
#
# COMPACT_ATOMS: atom_id res chain seq x y z
N MET A 1 -4.00 -30.31 -4.97
CA MET A 1 -5.37 -29.76 -4.99
C MET A 1 -5.37 -28.49 -5.82
N PRO A 2 -6.41 -28.19 -6.61
CA PRO A 2 -6.57 -26.88 -7.24
C PRO A 2 -6.60 -25.79 -6.18
N GLU A 3 -6.02 -24.63 -6.49
CA GLU A 3 -6.04 -23.49 -5.57
C GLU A 3 -7.46 -22.95 -5.43
N PRO A 4 -7.89 -22.58 -4.21
CA PRO A 4 -9.19 -21.97 -4.01
C PRO A 4 -9.25 -20.61 -4.69
N HIS A 5 -10.40 -20.31 -5.29
CA HIS A 5 -10.61 -19.03 -5.96
C HIS A 5 -11.99 -18.47 -5.67
N LEU A 6 -12.05 -17.15 -5.55
CA LEU A 6 -13.25 -16.36 -5.35
C LEU A 6 -13.96 -16.17 -6.69
N THR A 7 -15.25 -16.43 -6.69
CA THR A 7 -16.19 -16.17 -7.78
C THR A 7 -17.07 -14.96 -7.49
N GLU A 8 -17.12 -14.52 -6.24
CA GLU A 8 -17.87 -13.35 -5.79
C GLU A 8 -17.14 -12.63 -4.66
N VAL A 9 -17.12 -11.30 -4.72
CA VAL A 9 -16.65 -10.41 -3.67
C VAL A 9 -17.56 -9.19 -3.69
N GLY A 10 -18.12 -8.79 -2.55
CA GLY A 10 -19.03 -7.65 -2.53
C GLY A 10 -19.32 -7.12 -1.14
N TRP A 11 -19.74 -5.86 -1.05
CA TRP A 11 -20.21 -5.27 0.20
C TRP A 11 -21.73 -5.34 0.27
N ALA A 12 -22.26 -5.79 1.41
CA ALA A 12 -23.65 -5.67 1.80
C ALA A 12 -23.71 -4.96 3.17
N GLY A 13 -23.85 -3.62 3.14
CA GLY A 13 -23.63 -2.81 4.34
C GLY A 13 -22.16 -2.87 4.78
N SER A 14 -21.91 -3.21 6.05
CA SER A 14 -20.57 -3.46 6.61
C SER A 14 -20.06 -4.88 6.36
N VAL A 15 -20.88 -5.75 5.78
CA VAL A 15 -20.53 -7.16 5.57
C VAL A 15 -19.81 -7.33 4.24
N LEU A 16 -18.56 -7.80 4.28
CA LEU A 16 -17.86 -8.32 3.11
C LEU A 16 -18.38 -9.72 2.83
N HIS A 17 -19.10 -9.88 1.73
CA HIS A 17 -19.53 -11.16 1.20
C HIS A 17 -18.43 -11.72 0.28
N LEU A 18 -18.05 -12.96 0.54
CA LEU A 18 -17.04 -13.70 -0.21
C LEU A 18 -17.60 -15.07 -0.55
N ALA A 19 -17.63 -15.41 -1.84
CA ALA A 19 -17.97 -16.75 -2.28
C ALA A 19 -16.99 -17.27 -3.32
N GLY A 20 -16.80 -18.58 -3.34
CA GLY A 20 -15.82 -19.20 -4.22
C GLY A 20 -15.90 -20.71 -4.28
N LEU A 21 -14.93 -21.29 -4.97
CA LEU A 21 -14.80 -22.72 -5.18
C LEU A 21 -13.48 -23.23 -4.62
N LEU A 22 -13.54 -24.44 -4.06
CA LEU A 22 -12.42 -25.21 -3.53
C LEU A 22 -12.37 -26.56 -4.25
N GLY A 23 -11.40 -26.71 -5.15
CA GLY A 23 -11.00 -28.00 -5.73
C GLY A 23 -12.10 -28.83 -6.44
N PRO A 24 -11.79 -30.06 -6.89
CA PRO A 24 -12.77 -30.99 -7.38
C PRO A 24 -13.55 -31.60 -6.22
N GLY A 25 -14.75 -32.08 -6.52
CA GLY A 25 -15.72 -32.60 -5.56
C GLY A 25 -15.14 -33.69 -4.66
N GLY A 26 -15.53 -33.62 -3.38
CA GLY A 26 -15.09 -34.51 -2.32
C GLY A 26 -15.91 -34.27 -1.05
N PRO A 27 -15.55 -34.88 0.09
CA PRO A 27 -16.19 -34.56 1.36
C PRO A 27 -16.04 -33.05 1.65
N VAL A 28 -17.15 -32.42 2.07
CA VAL A 28 -17.17 -31.00 2.41
C VAL A 28 -16.34 -30.79 3.68
N PRO A 29 -15.20 -30.07 3.62
CA PRO A 29 -14.38 -29.82 4.79
C PRO A 29 -14.98 -28.69 5.63
N GLU A 30 -14.52 -28.58 6.87
CA GLU A 30 -14.64 -27.33 7.63
C GLU A 30 -13.80 -26.24 6.94
N ILE A 31 -14.39 -25.05 6.80
CA ILE A 31 -13.76 -23.91 6.13
C ILE A 31 -13.88 -22.68 7.02
N GLU A 32 -12.76 -21.97 7.18
CA GLU A 32 -12.70 -20.67 7.83
C GLU A 32 -12.00 -19.66 6.92
N LEU A 33 -12.42 -18.41 6.97
CA LEU A 33 -11.56 -17.31 6.56
C LEU A 33 -10.64 -16.93 7.71
N VAL A 34 -9.36 -16.74 7.39
CA VAL A 34 -8.35 -16.24 8.30
C VAL A 34 -7.94 -14.86 7.81
N LEU A 35 -8.31 -13.82 8.55
CA LEU A 35 -7.81 -12.47 8.37
C LEU A 35 -6.59 -12.31 9.27
N ARG A 36 -5.44 -12.02 8.67
CA ARG A 36 -4.19 -11.82 9.41
C ARG A 36 -3.64 -10.43 9.14
N ASP A 37 -3.43 -9.67 10.21
CA ASP A 37 -2.74 -8.40 10.15
C ASP A 37 -1.28 -8.63 9.71
N ARG A 38 -0.84 -7.91 8.67
CA ARG A 38 0.50 -8.06 8.10
C ARG A 38 1.60 -7.41 8.95
N GLU A 39 1.26 -6.50 9.84
CA GLU A 39 2.20 -5.67 10.61
C GLU A 39 2.15 -5.98 12.10
N GLU A 40 0.96 -6.03 12.68
CA GLU A 40 0.74 -6.16 14.12
C GLU A 40 0.46 -7.61 14.55
N GLY A 41 0.28 -8.52 13.59
CA GLY A 41 0.15 -9.96 13.83
C GLY A 41 -1.19 -10.41 14.41
N GLY A 42 -2.19 -9.51 14.49
CA GLY A 42 -3.57 -9.86 14.82
C GLY A 42 -4.14 -10.92 13.87
N VAL A 43 -5.00 -11.80 14.40
CA VAL A 43 -5.67 -12.85 13.62
C VAL A 43 -7.14 -12.90 13.98
N VAL A 44 -8.00 -12.85 12.97
CA VAL A 44 -9.44 -13.05 13.10
C VAL A 44 -9.85 -14.24 12.24
N ARG A 45 -10.68 -15.12 12.80
CA ARG A 45 -11.23 -16.28 12.12
C ARG A 45 -12.73 -16.11 11.94
N VAL A 46 -13.21 -16.33 10.72
CA VAL A 46 -14.63 -16.21 10.38
C VAL A 46 -15.08 -17.54 9.77
N PRO A 47 -16.08 -18.22 10.34
CA PRO A 47 -16.63 -19.43 9.76
C PRO A 47 -17.16 -19.20 8.35
N ALA A 48 -16.95 -20.16 7.46
CA ALA A 48 -17.54 -20.18 6.13
C ALA A 48 -18.53 -21.34 6.01
N ALA A 49 -19.66 -21.10 5.36
CA ALA A 49 -20.54 -22.16 4.92
C ALA A 49 -19.88 -22.87 3.73
N ALA A 50 -19.96 -24.20 3.69
CA ALA A 50 -19.42 -25.00 2.61
C ALA A 50 -20.45 -26.03 2.15
N ALA A 51 -20.54 -26.25 0.83
CA ALA A 51 -21.46 -27.22 0.25
C ALA A 51 -20.88 -27.81 -1.04
N ALA A 52 -21.18 -29.08 -1.31
CA ALA A 52 -20.85 -29.69 -2.59
C ALA A 52 -21.76 -29.11 -3.69
N ARG A 53 -21.17 -28.62 -4.79
CA ARG A 53 -21.88 -28.02 -5.91
C ARG A 53 -21.15 -28.28 -7.22
N ASP A 54 -21.86 -28.80 -8.23
CA ASP A 54 -21.38 -28.95 -9.61
C ASP A 54 -19.99 -29.64 -9.72
N GLY A 55 -19.75 -30.65 -8.87
CA GLY A 55 -18.47 -31.38 -8.87
C GLY A 55 -17.30 -30.61 -8.25
N ALA A 56 -17.57 -29.60 -7.43
CA ALA A 56 -16.61 -28.85 -6.60
C ALA A 56 -17.20 -28.63 -5.18
N VAL A 57 -16.39 -28.09 -4.27
CA VAL A 57 -16.90 -27.56 -2.99
C VAL A 57 -17.04 -26.05 -3.13
N ALA A 58 -18.27 -25.54 -3.05
CA ALA A 58 -18.53 -24.12 -2.96
C ALA A 58 -18.45 -23.65 -1.50
N PHE A 59 -17.92 -22.46 -1.28
CA PHE A 59 -17.90 -21.82 0.03
C PHE A 59 -18.48 -20.41 -0.03
N GLU A 60 -19.09 -19.99 1.08
CA GLU A 60 -19.58 -18.63 1.30
C GLU A 60 -19.19 -18.18 2.70
N ALA A 61 -18.67 -16.95 2.81
CA ALA A 61 -18.31 -16.33 4.08
C ALA A 61 -18.77 -14.88 4.13
N ARG A 62 -19.12 -14.44 5.34
CA ARG A 62 -19.63 -13.10 5.62
C ARG A 62 -18.82 -12.48 6.73
N VAL A 63 -18.08 -11.43 6.40
CA VAL A 63 -17.18 -10.75 7.32
C VAL A 63 -17.77 -9.39 7.66
N ASP A 64 -18.44 -9.26 8.81
CA ASP A 64 -18.95 -7.97 9.26
C ASP A 64 -17.83 -7.13 9.89
N VAL A 65 -17.19 -6.28 9.08
CA VAL A 65 -16.02 -5.51 9.52
C VAL A 65 -16.36 -4.44 10.55
N ALA A 66 -17.64 -4.19 10.83
CA ALA A 66 -18.07 -3.26 11.88
C ALA A 66 -18.16 -3.92 13.27
N SER A 67 -18.18 -5.25 13.37
CA SER A 67 -18.39 -5.95 14.65
C SER A 67 -17.64 -7.29 14.78
N ILE A 68 -16.59 -7.48 14.00
CA ILE A 68 -15.90 -8.77 13.83
C ILE A 68 -15.10 -9.23 15.07
N THR A 69 -14.62 -8.31 15.90
CA THR A 69 -13.81 -8.62 17.09
C THR A 69 -14.63 -8.42 18.35
N ASN A 70 -15.34 -9.46 18.79
CA ASN A 70 -16.19 -9.41 20.00
C ASN A 70 -17.24 -8.28 19.98
N GLY A 71 -17.73 -7.89 18.80
CA GLY A 71 -18.67 -6.78 18.62
C GLY A 71 -18.02 -5.45 18.22
N ASP A 72 -16.69 -5.36 18.25
CA ASP A 72 -15.94 -4.18 17.81
C ASP A 72 -15.55 -4.24 16.32
N PRO A 73 -15.34 -3.08 15.67
CA PRO A 73 -14.87 -3.01 14.29
C PRO A 73 -13.50 -3.66 14.09
N LEU A 74 -13.25 -4.12 12.86
CA LEU A 74 -11.93 -4.60 12.46
C LEU A 74 -10.89 -3.49 12.69
N PRO A 75 -9.81 -3.74 13.46
CA PRO A 75 -8.80 -2.73 13.74
C PRO A 75 -8.15 -2.16 12.48
N GLY A 76 -7.72 -0.90 12.57
CA GLY A 76 -6.99 -0.22 11.49
C GLY A 76 -5.70 -0.97 11.15
N GLY A 77 -5.48 -1.26 9.87
CA GLY A 77 -4.36 -2.08 9.43
C GLY A 77 -4.55 -2.69 8.05
N LEU A 78 -3.53 -3.42 7.62
CA LEU A 78 -3.54 -4.18 6.37
C LEU A 78 -3.70 -5.67 6.67
N TRP A 79 -4.86 -6.21 6.34
CA TRP A 79 -5.25 -7.57 6.62
C TRP A 79 -5.15 -8.44 5.36
N GLU A 80 -4.39 -9.52 5.44
CA GLU A 80 -4.38 -10.57 4.42
C GLU A 80 -5.55 -11.53 4.67
N VAL A 81 -6.33 -11.86 3.63
CA VAL A 81 -7.44 -12.80 3.74
C VAL A 81 -7.05 -14.14 3.13
N ARG A 82 -7.10 -15.20 3.94
CA ARG A 82 -6.75 -16.57 3.54
C ARG A 82 -7.88 -17.53 3.84
N LEU A 83 -7.86 -18.69 3.19
CA LEU A 83 -8.79 -19.79 3.44
C LEU A 83 -8.10 -20.87 4.26
N ALA A 84 -8.63 -21.18 5.44
CA ALA A 84 -8.30 -22.36 6.21
C ALA A 84 -9.25 -23.50 5.82
N VAL A 85 -8.69 -24.66 5.49
CA VAL A 85 -9.44 -25.85 5.08
C VAL A 85 -9.05 -27.05 5.93
N GLY A 86 -10.05 -27.76 6.47
CA GLY A 86 -9.89 -28.99 7.24
C GLY A 86 -10.02 -28.80 8.75
N GLY A 87 -10.02 -29.91 9.50
CA GLY A 87 -10.20 -29.90 10.96
C GLY A 87 -8.93 -29.52 11.75
N PRO A 88 -9.02 -29.33 13.09
CA PRO A 88 -7.98 -28.74 13.94
C PRO A 88 -6.58 -29.38 13.84
N ALA A 89 -6.50 -30.68 13.53
CA ALA A 89 -5.23 -31.41 13.42
C ALA A 89 -4.54 -31.29 12.05
N GLY A 90 -5.14 -30.63 11.06
CA GLY A 90 -4.65 -30.64 9.68
C GLY A 90 -5.05 -29.44 8.81
N HIS A 91 -5.22 -28.25 9.41
CA HIS A 91 -5.58 -27.04 8.68
C HIS A 91 -4.56 -26.70 7.58
N ALA A 92 -4.98 -26.74 6.32
CA ALA A 92 -4.24 -26.12 5.22
C ALA A 92 -4.68 -24.66 5.10
N VAL A 93 -3.73 -23.72 5.18
CA VAL A 93 -4.02 -22.29 4.99
C VAL A 93 -3.56 -21.89 3.59
N LEU A 94 -4.52 -21.52 2.75
CA LEU A 94 -4.33 -21.27 1.32
C LEU A 94 -4.62 -19.81 0.99
N PRO A 95 -3.89 -19.19 0.03
CA PRO A 95 -4.22 -17.86 -0.44
C PRO A 95 -5.56 -17.88 -1.19
N LEU A 96 -6.35 -16.81 -1.02
CA LEU A 96 -7.58 -16.62 -1.79
C LEU A 96 -7.31 -15.74 -3.00
N ARG A 97 -7.34 -16.37 -4.18
CA ARG A 97 -7.19 -15.69 -5.47
C ARG A 97 -8.57 -15.42 -6.08
N HIS A 98 -8.63 -14.60 -7.13
CA HIS A 98 -9.87 -14.42 -7.89
C HIS A 98 -9.96 -15.41 -9.07
N ALA A 99 -11.18 -15.78 -9.45
CA ALA A 99 -11.46 -16.47 -10.69
C ALA A 99 -11.15 -15.58 -11.90
N PRO A 100 -10.84 -16.16 -13.08
CA PRO A 100 -10.88 -15.43 -14.33
C PRO A 100 -12.25 -14.78 -14.55
N GLY A 101 -12.27 -13.51 -14.97
CA GLY A 101 -13.50 -12.77 -15.25
C GLY A 101 -14.19 -12.16 -14.01
N LEU A 102 -13.72 -12.43 -12.80
CA LEU A 102 -14.16 -11.67 -11.62
C LEU A 102 -13.63 -10.24 -11.69
N ASP A 103 -14.49 -9.26 -11.42
CA ASP A 103 -14.08 -7.87 -11.27
C ASP A 103 -13.17 -7.70 -10.04
N ALA A 104 -11.88 -7.50 -10.33
CA ALA A 104 -10.81 -7.33 -9.35
C ALA A 104 -10.60 -5.86 -8.92
N SER A 105 -11.48 -4.94 -9.34
CA SER A 105 -11.43 -3.54 -8.91
C SER A 105 -11.53 -3.42 -7.39
N PRO A 106 -10.78 -2.51 -6.73
CA PRO A 106 -10.90 -2.28 -5.30
C PRO A 106 -12.32 -1.89 -4.91
N ARG A 107 -12.85 -2.55 -3.87
CA ARG A 107 -14.20 -2.32 -3.35
C ARG A 107 -14.10 -1.58 -2.04
N ARG A 108 -14.61 -0.35 -2.01
CA ARG A 108 -14.53 0.54 -0.84
C ARG A 108 -15.87 0.66 -0.13
N LEU A 109 -15.84 0.69 1.19
CA LEU A 109 -16.90 1.21 2.05
C LEU A 109 -16.35 2.23 3.05
N PHE A 110 -17.24 2.94 3.74
CA PHE A 110 -16.89 3.78 4.87
C PHE A 110 -17.68 3.32 6.10
N LEU A 111 -16.96 3.00 7.17
CA LEU A 111 -17.56 2.70 8.46
C LEU A 111 -18.01 3.99 9.17
N PRO A 112 -18.89 3.87 10.19
CA PRO A 112 -19.15 4.97 11.11
C PRO A 112 -17.84 5.57 11.64
N GLY A 113 -17.76 6.89 11.72
CA GLY A 113 -16.51 7.59 12.05
C GLY A 113 -15.58 7.86 10.86
N SER A 114 -16.03 7.60 9.63
CA SER A 114 -15.30 7.88 8.38
C SER A 114 -14.04 7.04 8.15
N ALA A 115 -13.92 5.90 8.85
CA ALA A 115 -12.85 4.94 8.56
C ALA A 115 -13.13 4.26 7.21
N ALA A 116 -12.23 4.44 6.23
CA ALA A 116 -12.32 3.75 4.95
C ALA A 116 -11.93 2.27 5.12
N VAL A 117 -12.70 1.36 4.53
CA VAL A 117 -12.35 -0.06 4.43
C VAL A 117 -12.36 -0.45 2.97
N ILE A 118 -11.25 -1.00 2.49
CA ILE A 118 -11.05 -1.30 1.06
C ILE A 118 -10.63 -2.76 0.91
N ALA A 119 -11.48 -3.56 0.27
CA ALA A 119 -11.16 -4.93 -0.13
C ALA A 119 -10.60 -4.93 -1.57
N TYR A 120 -9.46 -5.54 -1.80
CA TYR A 120 -8.79 -5.53 -3.11
C TYR A 120 -7.87 -6.75 -3.28
N PHE A 121 -7.51 -7.05 -4.52
CA PHE A 121 -6.50 -8.07 -4.83
C PHE A 121 -5.12 -7.40 -4.97
N ASP A 122 -4.14 -7.91 -4.23
CA ASP A 122 -2.78 -7.37 -4.27
C ASP A 122 -2.00 -7.79 -5.54
N ARG A 123 -0.74 -7.38 -5.66
CA ARG A 123 0.11 -7.70 -6.83
C ARG A 123 0.33 -9.20 -7.02
N ALA A 124 0.20 -10.00 -5.97
CA ALA A 124 0.27 -11.45 -6.05
C ALA A 124 -1.09 -12.07 -6.38
N GLY A 125 -2.15 -11.27 -6.53
CA GLY A 125 -3.52 -11.70 -6.77
C GLY A 125 -4.24 -12.22 -5.52
N ALA A 126 -3.67 -11.99 -4.32
CA ALA A 126 -4.28 -12.42 -3.06
C ALA A 126 -5.22 -11.34 -2.52
N LEU A 127 -6.36 -11.74 -1.96
CA LEU A 127 -7.30 -10.82 -1.33
C LEU A 127 -6.71 -10.17 -0.07
N ALA A 128 -6.83 -8.85 0.02
CA ALA A 128 -6.45 -8.06 1.17
C ALA A 128 -7.56 -7.05 1.53
N VAL A 129 -7.59 -6.65 2.80
CA VAL A 129 -8.48 -5.62 3.33
C VAL A 129 -7.62 -4.54 4.02
N ASP A 130 -7.71 -3.31 3.54
CA ASP A 130 -7.05 -2.13 4.12
C ASP A 130 -8.08 -1.35 4.94
N VAL A 131 -7.79 -1.09 6.22
CA VAL A 131 -8.68 -0.41 7.16
C VAL A 131 -8.01 0.86 7.67
N GLY A 132 -8.67 2.00 7.48
CA GLY A 132 -8.24 3.30 7.99
C GLY A 132 -7.30 4.08 7.05
N GLY A 133 -6.83 3.48 5.95
CA GLY A 133 -6.08 4.19 4.90
C GLY A 133 -4.72 4.72 5.34
N ARG A 134 -4.13 4.13 6.40
CA ARG A 134 -2.78 4.51 6.85
C ARG A 134 -1.74 4.11 5.78
N PRO A 135 -0.62 4.84 5.62
CA PRO A 135 0.47 4.41 4.75
C PRO A 135 1.03 3.08 5.21
N HIS A 136 1.18 2.15 4.26
CA HIS A 136 1.77 0.83 4.49
C HIS A 136 3.05 0.65 3.67
N ALA A 137 4.06 0.02 4.28
CA ALA A 137 5.32 -0.23 3.60
C ALA A 137 5.13 -1.14 2.38
N ALA A 138 5.65 -0.71 1.23
CA ALA A 138 5.51 -1.40 -0.07
C ALA A 138 6.87 -1.77 -0.68
N GLY A 139 7.94 -1.75 0.12
CA GLY A 139 9.29 -2.06 -0.30
C GLY A 139 10.12 -0.83 -0.63
N SER A 140 10.97 -0.94 -1.65
CA SER A 140 11.85 0.15 -2.06
C SER A 140 11.83 0.34 -3.57
N ALA A 141 12.10 1.57 -4.01
CA ALA A 141 12.27 1.93 -5.41
C ALA A 141 13.51 2.80 -5.57
N ARG A 142 14.26 2.59 -6.64
CA ARG A 142 15.43 3.42 -6.94
C ARG A 142 14.99 4.70 -7.64
N ALA A 143 15.48 5.85 -7.18
CA ALA A 143 15.37 7.09 -7.93
C ALA A 143 16.27 7.02 -9.18
N ASP A 144 15.74 7.44 -10.32
CA ASP A 144 16.53 7.55 -11.55
C ASP A 144 17.47 8.76 -11.48
N LEU A 145 17.03 9.83 -10.81
CA LEU A 145 17.71 11.11 -10.77
C LEU A 145 17.46 11.87 -9.47
N THR A 146 18.53 12.41 -8.90
CA THR A 146 18.49 13.44 -7.87
C THR A 146 19.36 14.60 -8.33
N ARG A 147 18.80 15.78 -8.56
CA ARG A 147 19.57 16.92 -9.09
C ARG A 147 19.21 18.24 -8.44
N TRP A 148 20.16 19.17 -8.48
CA TRP A 148 19.94 20.55 -8.08
C TRP A 148 19.32 21.37 -9.23
N ASN A 149 18.22 22.07 -8.95
CA ASN A 149 17.69 23.10 -9.82
C ASN A 149 18.10 24.49 -9.29
N ALA A 150 19.14 25.08 -9.88
CA ALA A 150 19.67 26.36 -9.44
C ALA A 150 18.70 27.54 -9.62
N ALA A 151 17.91 27.54 -10.69
CA ALA A 151 16.97 28.62 -10.99
C ALA A 151 15.86 28.73 -9.93
N ARG A 152 15.34 27.57 -9.49
CA ARG A 152 14.26 27.50 -8.49
C ARG A 152 14.75 27.24 -7.07
N ARG A 153 16.03 26.88 -6.91
CA ARG A 153 16.68 26.52 -5.66
C ARG A 153 16.00 25.35 -4.94
N GLU A 154 15.72 24.30 -5.71
CA GLU A 154 15.03 23.07 -5.31
C GLU A 154 15.90 21.85 -5.61
N ILE A 155 15.74 20.77 -4.84
CA ILE A 155 16.23 19.43 -5.22
C ILE A 155 15.12 18.74 -6.00
N VAL A 156 15.39 18.33 -7.22
CA VAL A 156 14.47 17.53 -8.03
C VAL A 156 14.81 16.05 -7.85
N VAL A 157 13.83 15.27 -7.40
CA VAL A 157 13.89 13.81 -7.31
C VAL A 157 12.96 13.24 -8.37
N ALA A 158 13.46 12.36 -9.23
CA ALA A 158 12.66 11.71 -10.26
C ALA A 158 12.99 10.23 -10.35
N GLY A 159 12.01 9.44 -10.80
CA GLY A 159 12.16 8.00 -10.98
C GLY A 159 11.00 7.40 -11.75
N HIS A 160 10.94 6.07 -11.76
CA HIS A 160 9.81 5.34 -12.31
C HIS A 160 9.48 4.10 -11.50
N LEU A 161 8.24 3.65 -11.63
CA LEU A 161 7.75 2.40 -11.09
C LEU A 161 7.32 1.51 -12.26
N GLY A 162 7.81 0.27 -12.28
CA GLY A 162 7.29 -0.75 -13.19
C GLY A 162 5.88 -1.12 -12.75
N LEU A 163 4.88 -0.71 -13.53
CA LEU A 163 3.48 -1.05 -13.31
C LEU A 163 2.97 -1.73 -14.57
N ARG A 164 2.46 -2.97 -14.43
CA ARG A 164 1.97 -3.74 -15.57
C ARG A 164 0.69 -3.12 -16.13
N GLU A 165 -0.22 -2.68 -15.26
CA GLU A 165 -1.43 -1.96 -15.61
C GLU A 165 -1.81 -1.00 -14.47
N ILE A 166 -2.26 0.21 -14.81
CA ILE A 166 -2.84 1.18 -13.88
C ILE A 166 -4.31 1.32 -14.28
N SER A 167 -5.20 0.61 -13.58
CA SER A 167 -6.64 0.63 -13.87
C SER A 167 -7.41 1.72 -13.12
N MET A 168 -6.72 2.53 -12.30
CA MET A 168 -7.33 3.54 -11.44
C MET A 168 -6.43 4.76 -11.27
N PRO A 169 -6.99 5.95 -10.98
CA PRO A 169 -6.19 7.14 -10.69
C PRO A 169 -5.23 6.91 -9.51
N VAL A 170 -3.98 7.32 -9.69
CA VAL A 170 -2.93 7.28 -8.67
C VAL A 170 -2.48 8.70 -8.37
N SER A 171 -2.29 9.03 -7.10
CA SER A 171 -1.58 10.22 -6.64
C SER A 171 -0.24 9.81 -6.04
N ALA A 172 0.72 10.75 -6.00
CA ALA A 172 1.99 10.50 -5.36
C ALA A 172 2.45 11.72 -4.55
N THR A 173 2.99 11.44 -3.38
CA THR A 173 3.60 12.42 -2.47
C THR A 173 4.99 11.92 -2.09
N LEU A 174 5.99 12.78 -2.23
CA LEU A 174 7.30 12.56 -1.66
C LEU A 174 7.23 12.93 -0.19
N VAL A 175 7.44 11.96 0.69
CA VAL A 175 7.44 12.14 2.15
C VAL A 175 8.90 12.15 2.62
N LEU A 176 9.27 13.22 3.31
CA LEU A 176 10.58 13.39 3.92
C LEU A 176 10.43 13.32 5.44
N SER A 177 11.04 12.34 6.07
CA SER A 177 10.97 12.13 7.52
C SER A 177 12.31 12.49 8.18
N GLU A 178 12.29 13.37 9.18
CA GLU A 178 13.51 13.76 9.89
C GLU A 178 14.03 12.61 10.76
N ARG A 179 15.33 12.27 10.67
CA ARG A 179 15.90 11.13 11.43
C ARG A 179 15.87 11.24 12.95
N ARG A 180 15.68 12.45 13.48
CA ARG A 180 15.83 12.76 14.92
C ARG A 180 14.54 13.20 15.58
N SER A 181 13.45 13.26 14.83
CA SER A 181 12.14 13.66 15.34
C SER A 181 11.03 13.05 14.49
N ASP A 182 9.78 13.13 14.94
CA ASP A 182 8.63 12.64 14.17
C ASP A 182 8.15 13.65 13.12
N ARG A 183 9.00 14.60 12.73
CA ARG A 183 8.63 15.63 11.74
C ARG A 183 8.67 15.05 10.33
N THR A 184 7.61 15.33 9.59
CA THR A 184 7.51 15.06 8.17
C THR A 184 7.48 16.35 7.37
N PHE A 185 7.90 16.26 6.11
CA PHE A 185 7.77 17.29 5.10
C PHE A 185 7.28 16.63 3.81
N GLU A 186 6.19 17.12 3.25
CA GLU A 186 5.52 16.48 2.13
C GLU A 186 5.57 17.36 0.88
N VAL A 187 5.82 16.74 -0.26
CA VAL A 187 5.84 17.41 -1.56
C VAL A 187 5.03 16.59 -2.54
N ILE A 188 4.03 17.19 -3.18
CA ILE A 188 3.27 16.52 -4.23
C ILE A 188 4.21 16.18 -5.39
N ALA A 189 4.20 14.91 -5.81
CA ALA A 189 4.93 14.44 -6.97
C ALA A 189 4.03 14.51 -8.21
N LEU A 190 4.56 15.09 -9.28
CA LEU A 190 3.95 14.98 -10.60
C LEU A 190 4.07 13.54 -11.08
N LEU A 191 2.98 12.98 -11.59
CA LEU A 191 2.93 11.66 -12.19
C LEU A 191 2.72 11.77 -13.70
N GLU A 192 3.44 10.94 -14.45
CA GLU A 192 3.31 10.80 -15.90
C GLU A 192 3.22 9.31 -16.25
N GLU A 193 2.10 8.89 -16.81
CA GLU A 193 1.92 7.53 -17.29
C GLU A 193 2.64 7.34 -18.63
N ARG A 194 3.45 6.29 -18.72
CA ARG A 194 4.15 5.87 -19.94
C ARG A 194 3.94 4.37 -20.15
N PRO A 195 4.10 3.85 -21.38
CA PRO A 195 3.94 2.41 -21.63
C PRO A 195 4.77 1.56 -20.65
N GLY A 196 4.07 0.77 -19.82
CA GLY A 196 4.65 -0.15 -18.84
C GLY A 196 5.29 0.49 -17.59
N ARG A 197 5.14 1.81 -17.36
CA ARG A 197 5.71 2.48 -16.19
C ARG A 197 4.97 3.75 -15.78
N LEU A 198 5.03 4.06 -14.49
CA LEU A 198 4.60 5.34 -13.94
C LEU A 198 5.83 6.14 -13.55
N SER A 199 6.09 7.24 -14.27
CA SER A 199 7.16 8.17 -13.93
C SER A 199 6.69 9.15 -12.87
N TYR A 200 7.57 9.49 -11.94
CA TYR A 200 7.30 10.50 -10.91
C TYR A 200 8.39 11.57 -10.90
N THR A 201 8.02 12.80 -10.55
CA THR A 201 8.95 13.91 -10.33
C THR A 201 8.46 14.79 -9.18
N ALA A 202 9.31 15.00 -8.18
CA ALA A 202 9.03 15.88 -7.04
C ALA A 202 10.15 16.93 -6.92
N ALA A 203 9.77 18.16 -6.56
CA ALA A 203 10.70 19.28 -6.38
C ALA A 203 10.69 19.74 -4.92
N VAL A 204 11.75 19.44 -4.19
CA VAL A 204 11.90 19.76 -2.76
C VAL A 204 12.47 21.17 -2.60
N PRO A 205 11.71 22.14 -2.08
CA PRO A 205 12.18 23.51 -1.91
C PRO A 205 13.16 23.60 -0.74
N VAL A 206 14.34 24.21 -0.95
CA VAL A 206 15.39 24.27 0.10
C VAL A 206 15.64 25.68 0.62
N SER A 207 15.33 26.71 -0.18
CA SER A 207 15.60 28.10 0.21
C SER A 207 14.43 29.06 0.02
N ARG A 208 13.54 28.75 -0.93
CA ARG A 208 12.29 29.46 -1.21
C ARG A 208 11.27 28.39 -1.55
N ALA A 209 10.06 28.50 -1.01
CA ALA A 209 8.91 27.88 -1.63
C ALA A 209 7.92 28.99 -1.99
N PHE A 210 7.19 28.76 -3.08
CA PHE A 210 6.22 29.71 -3.62
C PHE A 210 4.92 29.73 -2.81
N VAL A 211 4.65 28.63 -2.08
CA VAL A 211 3.42 28.39 -1.31
C VAL A 211 3.76 27.97 0.13
N ASP A 212 4.68 27.01 0.31
CA ASP A 212 5.03 26.45 1.63
C ASP A 212 6.36 26.99 2.22
N ASP A 213 6.70 26.56 3.43
CA ASP A 213 8.03 26.77 4.01
C ASP A 213 9.09 25.88 3.32
N PRO A 214 10.33 26.36 3.11
CA PRO A 214 11.39 25.51 2.57
C PRO A 214 11.82 24.43 3.59
N LEU A 215 12.25 23.27 3.06
CA LEU A 215 12.70 22.11 3.83
C LEU A 215 13.56 22.55 5.03
N PRO A 216 13.17 22.26 6.27
CA PRO A 216 13.91 22.68 7.44
C PRO A 216 15.30 22.04 7.52
N ARG A 217 16.16 22.60 8.36
CA ARG A 217 17.45 21.99 8.69
C ARG A 217 17.23 20.60 9.28
N GLY A 218 18.12 19.67 8.96
CA GLY A 218 18.00 18.28 9.39
C GLY A 218 18.54 17.29 8.36
N ALA A 219 18.48 16.01 8.72
CA ALA A 219 18.72 14.89 7.82
C ALA A 219 17.40 14.16 7.62
N TRP A 220 16.96 14.08 6.37
CA TRP A 220 15.63 13.66 5.99
C TRP A 220 15.70 12.40 5.15
N ASP A 221 15.12 11.30 5.62
CA ASP A 221 14.95 10.10 4.82
C ASP A 221 13.75 10.26 3.88
N VAL A 222 13.89 9.78 2.65
CA VAL A 222 12.93 10.06 1.58
C VAL A 222 12.17 8.79 1.18
N SER A 223 10.85 8.89 1.18
CA SER A 223 9.92 7.87 0.70
C SER A 223 8.97 8.44 -0.35
N LEU A 224 8.46 7.59 -1.23
CA LEU A 224 7.39 7.89 -2.17
C LEU A 224 6.11 7.21 -1.69
N CYS A 225 5.13 8.00 -1.25
CA CYS A 225 3.81 7.53 -0.89
C CYS A 225 2.89 7.59 -2.11
N LEU A 226 2.34 6.45 -2.53
CA LEU A 226 1.35 6.34 -3.59
C LEU A 226 -0.05 6.23 -2.99
N GLY A 227 -0.95 7.11 -3.40
CA GLY A 227 -2.36 7.07 -3.04
C GLY A 227 -3.21 6.51 -4.18
N PHE A 228 -4.08 5.54 -3.90
CA PHE A 228 -5.06 5.04 -4.88
C PHE A 228 -6.27 4.45 -4.15
N SER A 229 -7.48 4.87 -4.53
CA SER A 229 -8.74 4.41 -3.93
C SER A 229 -8.84 4.56 -2.40
N GLY A 230 -8.10 5.50 -1.80
CA GLY A 230 -8.02 5.70 -0.34
C GLY A 230 -6.99 4.84 0.37
N MET A 231 -6.27 3.98 -0.35
CA MET A 231 -5.12 3.23 0.14
C MET A 231 -3.84 4.03 -0.06
N HIS A 232 -2.88 3.89 0.86
CA HIS A 232 -1.57 4.52 0.78
C HIS A 232 -0.44 3.49 0.86
N ARG A 233 0.51 3.54 -0.09
CA ARG A 233 1.66 2.62 -0.15
C ARG A 233 2.96 3.41 -0.17
N GLU A 234 3.77 3.20 0.84
CA GLU A 234 5.04 3.89 1.03
C GLU A 234 6.20 3.06 0.50
N LEU A 235 6.91 3.60 -0.48
CA LEU A 235 8.13 3.04 -1.05
C LEU A 235 9.33 3.82 -0.53
N ARG A 236 10.24 3.15 0.17
CA ARG A 236 11.52 3.77 0.52
C ARG A 236 12.31 4.07 -0.74
N LEU A 237 12.73 5.32 -0.94
CA LEU A 237 13.55 5.66 -2.09
C LEU A 237 15.02 5.33 -1.85
N LEU A 238 15.65 4.69 -2.83
CA LEU A 238 17.10 4.52 -2.89
C LEU A 238 17.71 5.63 -3.74
N ALA A 239 18.90 6.08 -3.38
CA ALA A 239 19.59 7.17 -4.04
C ALA A 239 19.90 6.86 -5.50
N ALA A 240 19.88 7.92 -6.32
CA ALA A 240 20.39 7.90 -7.69
C ALA A 240 21.93 7.80 -7.70
N GLY A 241 22.52 7.70 -8.90
CA GLY A 241 23.98 7.60 -9.04
C GLY A 241 24.72 8.79 -8.44
N ASP A 242 24.52 9.98 -9.01
CA ASP A 242 25.24 11.18 -8.58
C ASP A 242 24.51 11.90 -7.43
N PRO A 243 25.18 12.14 -6.29
CA PRO A 243 24.60 12.93 -5.21
C PRO A 243 24.59 14.42 -5.56
N VAL A 244 23.67 15.15 -4.93
CA VAL A 244 23.68 16.61 -4.92
C VAL A 244 24.60 17.09 -3.80
N GLU A 245 25.45 18.07 -4.07
CA GLU A 245 26.15 18.84 -3.04
C GLU A 245 26.25 20.31 -3.47
N VAL A 246 25.57 21.21 -2.75
CA VAL A 246 25.55 22.63 -3.07
C VAL A 246 25.56 23.50 -1.81
N ARG A 247 25.93 24.77 -1.97
CA ARG A 247 25.78 25.80 -0.93
C ARG A 247 24.69 26.78 -1.36
N VAL A 248 23.67 26.93 -0.52
CA VAL A 248 22.54 27.83 -0.78
C VAL A 248 22.54 28.96 0.24
N TRP A 249 22.09 30.15 -0.18
CA TRP A 249 21.91 31.26 0.73
C TRP A 249 20.53 31.19 1.39
N ARG A 250 20.49 31.07 2.72
CA ARG A 250 19.25 31.04 3.53
C ARG A 250 19.41 31.94 4.74
N ARG A 251 18.47 32.88 4.94
CA ARG A 251 18.45 33.82 6.09
C ARG A 251 19.85 34.43 6.38
N LEU A 252 20.47 35.01 5.35
CA LEU A 252 21.78 35.68 5.42
C LEU A 252 22.99 34.79 5.72
N ARG A 253 22.88 33.46 5.59
CA ARG A 253 23.99 32.51 5.77
C ARG A 253 24.04 31.49 4.64
N HIS A 254 25.24 31.01 4.33
CA HIS A 254 25.39 29.83 3.48
C HIS A 254 25.04 28.57 4.27
N VAL A 255 24.19 27.75 3.68
CA VAL A 255 23.78 26.44 4.19
C VAL A 255 24.21 25.40 3.18
N ARG A 256 24.86 24.33 3.65
CA ARG A 256 25.18 23.16 2.82
C ARG A 256 23.91 22.33 2.65
N VAL A 257 23.67 21.90 1.42
CA VAL A 257 22.59 21.02 1.05
C VAL A 257 23.20 19.84 0.32
N ALA A 258 22.93 18.63 0.77
CA ALA A 258 23.47 17.43 0.17
C ALA A 258 22.41 16.33 0.02
N SER A 259 22.61 15.40 -0.91
CA SER A 259 21.90 14.12 -0.94
C SER A 259 22.87 12.94 -0.78
N SER A 260 22.37 11.80 -0.33
CA SER A 260 23.14 10.55 -0.34
C SER A 260 23.42 10.06 -1.77
N ALA A 261 24.44 9.22 -1.91
CA ALA A 261 24.81 8.53 -3.14
C ALA A 261 24.29 7.08 -3.14
N ALA A 262 24.07 6.52 -4.33
CA ALA A 262 23.75 5.10 -4.50
C ALA A 262 24.85 4.20 -3.89
N PRO A 263 24.51 2.96 -3.45
CA PRO A 263 23.21 2.29 -3.54
C PRO A 263 22.31 2.49 -2.31
N GLY A 264 22.70 3.38 -1.39
CA GLY A 264 22.02 3.56 -0.11
C GLY A 264 20.64 4.21 -0.23
N PRO A 265 19.88 4.27 0.88
CA PRO A 265 18.66 5.06 0.98
C PRO A 265 18.89 6.51 0.55
N LEU A 266 17.92 7.10 -0.13
CA LEU A 266 17.93 8.52 -0.45
C LEU A 266 17.69 9.32 0.83
N THR A 267 18.65 10.18 1.14
CA THR A 267 18.59 11.12 2.26
C THR A 267 18.92 12.50 1.74
N ILE A 268 18.21 13.53 2.20
CA ILE A 268 18.52 14.93 1.94
C ILE A 268 18.97 15.56 3.26
N THR A 269 20.13 16.21 3.26
CA THR A 269 20.67 16.92 4.42
C THR A 269 20.70 18.41 4.16
N VAL A 270 20.14 19.19 5.09
CA VAL A 270 20.16 20.65 5.10
C VAL A 270 20.86 21.11 6.40
N GLY A 271 22.01 21.77 6.26
CA GLY A 271 22.84 22.24 7.38
C GLY A 271 22.38 23.52 8.07
#